data_AF-A0A9D2IJG4-F1
#
_entry.id   AF-A0A9D2IJG4-F1
#
_cell.length_a   1.000
_cell.length_b   1.000
_cell.length_c   1.000
_cell.angle_alpha   90.00
_cell.angle_beta   90.00
_cell.angle_gamma   90.00
#
_symmetry.space_group_name_H-M   'P 1'
#
loop_
_entity.id
_entity.type
_entity.pdbx_description
1 polymer ?
#
loop_
_entity_poly.entity_id
_entity_poly.type
_entity_poly.pdbx_seq_one_letter_code
_entity_poly.pdbx_strand_id
1 'polypeptide(L)'
;MVQKLEFLKQLAHGLSAQFGSSCEVVIHDLTKKNLDKSIVYIENGHVSNRHAGDGPSGIVLETLRSDPAKIKDRLAYLTRTEDGRILKSSTLYIRDDNGKIAYIFSINYDITA
;
A
#
# COMPACT_ATOMS: atom_id res chain seq x y z
N MET A 1 -15.86 -8.64 3.66
CA MET A 1 -15.06 -7.79 2.73
C MET A 1 -15.18 -6.30 3.03
N VAL A 2 -16.37 -5.68 2.97
CA VAL A 2 -16.53 -4.22 3.23
C VAL A 2 -16.00 -3.79 4.60
N GLN A 3 -16.26 -4.55 5.67
CA GLN A 3 -15.75 -4.24 7.01
C GLN A 3 -14.22 -4.23 7.10
N LYS A 4 -13.53 -5.06 6.30
CA LYS A 4 -12.06 -5.16 6.32
C LYS A 4 -11.43 -3.92 5.68
N LEU A 5 -11.99 -3.41 4.58
CA LEU A 5 -11.51 -2.17 3.97
C LEU A 5 -11.70 -0.96 4.91
N GLU A 6 -12.86 -0.81 5.53
CA GLU A 6 -13.09 0.30 6.48
C GLU A 6 -12.16 0.23 7.69
N PHE A 7 -11.90 -0.97 8.22
CA PHE A 7 -10.89 -1.16 9.25
C PHE A 7 -9.48 -0.75 8.79
N LEU A 8 -9.08 -1.13 7.57
CA LEU A 8 -7.77 -0.74 7.03
C LEU A 8 -7.68 0.79 6.83
N LYS A 9 -8.74 1.45 6.38
CA LYS A 9 -8.78 2.92 6.29
C LYS A 9 -8.62 3.58 7.65
N GLN A 10 -9.30 3.07 8.68
CA GLN A 10 -9.15 3.57 10.05
C GLN A 10 -7.71 3.42 10.56
N LEU A 11 -7.07 2.27 10.31
CA LEU A 11 -5.65 2.07 10.64
C LEU A 11 -4.73 3.01 9.86
N ALA A 12 -4.98 3.18 8.56
CA ALA A 12 -4.21 4.08 7.71
C ALA A 12 -4.25 5.51 8.23
N HIS A 13 -5.45 5.99 8.56
CA HIS A 13 -5.66 7.31 9.14
C HIS A 13 -4.93 7.48 10.48
N GLY A 14 -5.02 6.48 11.37
CA GLY A 14 -4.32 6.51 12.66
C GLY A 14 -2.80 6.54 12.52
N LEU A 15 -2.24 5.76 11.59
CA LEU A 15 -0.81 5.72 11.34
C LEU A 15 -0.30 7.02 10.70
N SER A 16 -1.01 7.56 9.70
CA SER A 16 -0.62 8.82 9.09
C SER A 16 -0.69 9.98 10.09
N ALA A 17 -1.72 10.03 10.94
CA ALA A 17 -1.85 11.02 12.00
C ALA A 17 -0.72 10.91 13.05
N GLN A 18 -0.36 9.70 13.46
CA GLN A 18 0.68 9.46 14.47
C GLN A 18 2.08 9.87 13.99
N PHE A 19 2.39 9.65 12.71
CA PHE A 19 3.72 9.86 12.14
C PHE A 19 3.83 11.13 11.27
N GLY A 20 2.74 11.87 11.10
CA GLY A 20 2.70 13.15 10.41
C GLY A 20 2.75 13.04 8.88
N SER A 21 2.94 14.19 8.23
CA SER A 21 2.87 14.32 6.75
C SER A 21 3.90 13.48 6.00
N SER A 22 5.01 13.10 6.64
CA SER A 22 6.03 12.23 6.04
C SER A 22 5.62 10.75 5.95
N CYS A 23 4.50 10.37 6.57
CA CYS A 23 3.99 9.00 6.59
C CYS A 23 2.83 8.83 5.61
N GLU A 24 3.11 8.27 4.44
CA GLU A 24 2.09 7.85 3.49
C GLU A 24 1.62 6.44 3.79
N VAL A 25 0.31 6.24 3.71
CA VAL A 25 -0.30 4.92 3.76
C VAL A 25 -1.17 4.71 2.54
N VAL A 26 -0.93 3.63 1.79
CA VAL A 26 -1.62 3.32 0.54
C VAL A 26 -2.35 1.99 0.68
N ILE A 27 -3.61 1.94 0.25
CA ILE A 27 -4.40 0.71 0.21
C ILE A 27 -4.76 0.40 -1.25
N HIS A 28 -4.25 -0.72 -1.75
CA HIS A 28 -4.70 -1.29 -3.02
C HIS A 28 -5.80 -2.34 -2.78
N ASP A 29 -6.84 -2.32 -3.60
CA ASP A 29 -7.90 -3.35 -3.66
C ASP A 29 -7.68 -4.26 -4.87
N LEU A 30 -7.32 -5.52 -4.59
CA LEU A 30 -7.09 -6.56 -5.60
C LEU A 30 -8.33 -7.44 -5.82
N THR A 31 -9.45 -7.14 -5.16
CA THR A 31 -10.72 -7.83 -5.38
C THR A 31 -11.46 -7.28 -6.60
N LYS A 32 -11.09 -6.08 -7.06
CA LYS A 32 -11.69 -5.41 -8.22
C LYS A 32 -11.24 -6.02 -9.55
N LYS A 33 -12.14 -5.97 -10.54
CA LYS A 33 -11.85 -6.38 -11.92
C LYS A 33 -10.87 -5.45 -12.63
N ASN A 34 -10.97 -4.14 -12.39
CA ASN A 34 -10.09 -3.15 -12.98
C ASN A 34 -8.95 -2.82 -12.00
N LEU A 35 -7.78 -3.41 -12.23
CA LEU A 35 -6.60 -3.22 -11.39
C LEU A 35 -5.83 -1.93 -11.74
N ASP A 36 -6.10 -1.30 -12.88
CA ASP A 36 -5.52 0.00 -13.27
C ASP A 36 -6.00 1.16 -12.38
N LYS A 37 -6.98 0.90 -11.52
CA LYS A 37 -7.46 1.79 -10.46
C LYS A 37 -7.46 1.10 -9.10
N SER A 38 -6.37 0.41 -8.81
CA SER A 38 -6.26 -0.41 -7.60
C SER A 38 -6.14 0.40 -6.33
N ILE A 39 -5.59 1.63 -6.35
CA ILE A 39 -5.52 2.47 -5.14
C ILE A 39 -6.92 2.95 -4.79
N VAL A 40 -7.47 2.43 -3.68
CA VAL A 40 -8.81 2.78 -3.18
C VAL A 40 -8.79 3.74 -2.01
N TYR A 41 -7.63 3.90 -1.37
CA TYR A 41 -7.41 4.83 -0.27
C TYR A 41 -5.94 5.19 -0.18
N ILE A 42 -5.65 6.45 0.13
CA ILE A 42 -4.30 6.95 0.35
C ILE A 42 -4.32 8.12 1.32
N GLU A 43 -3.42 8.09 2.30
CA GLU A 43 -3.10 9.20 3.20
C GLU A 43 -1.74 9.76 2.80
N ASN A 44 -1.58 11.09 2.82
CA ASN A 44 -0.31 11.77 2.49
C ASN A 44 0.30 11.39 1.13
N GLY A 45 -0.52 11.21 0.10
CA GLY A 45 -0.09 10.78 -1.25
C GLY A 45 0.95 11.67 -1.95
N HIS A 46 1.24 12.87 -1.42
CA HIS A 46 2.35 13.72 -1.85
C HIS A 46 3.74 13.10 -1.56
N VAL A 47 3.84 12.10 -0.69
CA VAL A 47 5.10 11.36 -0.43
C VAL A 47 5.54 10.57 -1.66
N SER A 48 4.61 9.97 -2.38
CA SER A 48 4.93 9.23 -3.62
C SER A 48 4.39 9.88 -4.90
N ASN A 49 3.71 11.03 -4.79
CA ASN A 49 2.96 11.70 -5.87
C ASN A 49 1.87 10.79 -6.46
N ARG A 50 1.12 10.13 -5.59
CA ARG A 50 0.03 9.20 -5.93
C ARG A 50 -1.30 9.67 -5.35
N HIS A 51 -2.39 9.24 -5.97
CA HIS A 51 -3.74 9.53 -5.47
C HIS A 51 -4.68 8.32 -5.62
N ALA A 52 -5.84 8.41 -4.96
CA ALA A 52 -6.90 7.42 -5.15
C ALA A 52 -7.33 7.33 -6.61
N GLY A 53 -7.52 6.12 -7.13
CA GLY A 53 -7.81 5.86 -8.53
C GLY A 53 -6.58 5.60 -9.41
N ASP A 54 -5.37 5.78 -8.88
CA ASP A 54 -4.15 5.36 -9.56
C ASP A 54 -4.00 3.83 -9.62
N GLY A 55 -3.19 3.38 -10.56
CA GLY A 55 -2.93 1.96 -10.83
C GLY A 55 -2.02 1.25 -9.82
N PRO A 56 -1.59 0.02 -10.15
CA PRO A 56 -0.68 -0.72 -9.30
C PRO A 56 0.74 -0.15 -9.40
N SER A 57 1.48 -0.17 -8.30
CA SER A 57 2.94 0.05 -8.34
C SER A 57 3.67 -1.22 -8.78
N GLY A 58 4.98 -1.14 -9.00
CA GLY A 58 5.79 -2.30 -9.41
C GLY A 58 5.66 -3.52 -8.47
N ILE A 59 5.61 -3.28 -7.15
CA ILE A 59 5.46 -4.36 -6.16
C ILE A 59 4.08 -5.03 -6.25
N VAL A 60 3.04 -4.26 -6.59
CA VAL A 60 1.69 -4.80 -6.80
C VAL A 60 1.63 -5.63 -8.08
N LEU A 61 2.29 -5.17 -9.16
CA LEU A 61 2.39 -5.93 -10.40
C LEU A 61 3.16 -7.26 -10.22
N GLU A 62 4.25 -7.24 -9.45
CA GLU A 62 5.01 -8.44 -9.08
C GLU A 62 4.13 -9.43 -8.29
N THR A 63 3.35 -8.90 -7.34
CA THR A 63 2.40 -9.67 -6.53
C THR A 63 1.36 -10.37 -7.41
N LEU A 64 0.80 -9.67 -8.39
CA LEU A 64 -0.21 -10.21 -9.31
C LEU A 64 0.32 -11.33 -10.21
N ARG A 65 1.63 -11.38 -10.44
CA ARG A 65 2.30 -12.40 -11.27
C ARG A 65 2.84 -13.58 -10.47
N SER A 66 2.82 -13.48 -9.15
CA SER A 66 3.43 -14.46 -8.25
C SER A 66 2.38 -15.43 -7.69
N ASP A 67 2.84 -16.62 -7.27
CA ASP A 67 2.00 -17.58 -6.55
C ASP A 67 1.56 -16.98 -5.21
N PRO A 68 0.25 -16.69 -5.01
CA PRO A 68 -0.24 -16.02 -3.82
C PRO A 68 0.12 -16.73 -2.52
N ALA A 69 0.30 -18.05 -2.52
CA ALA A 69 0.64 -18.84 -1.33
C ALA A 69 2.09 -18.61 -0.86
N LYS A 70 2.96 -18.15 -1.75
CA LYS A 70 4.39 -17.92 -1.47
C LYS A 70 4.71 -16.47 -1.09
N ILE A 71 3.76 -15.55 -1.31
CA ILE A 71 3.95 -14.12 -1.04
C ILE A 71 3.91 -13.87 0.46
N LYS A 72 4.95 -13.21 0.97
CA LYS A 72 5.09 -12.79 2.36
C LYS A 72 5.27 -11.29 2.44
N ASP A 73 4.89 -10.72 3.58
CA ASP A 73 5.08 -9.30 3.87
C ASP A 73 6.53 -8.89 3.67
N ARG A 74 6.72 -7.69 3.11
CA ARG A 74 8.03 -7.07 2.92
C ARG A 74 8.10 -5.89 3.88
N LEU A 75 8.93 -6.01 4.92
CA LEU A 75 8.95 -5.05 6.02
C LEU A 75 10.25 -4.25 6.03
N ALA A 76 10.14 -2.96 6.34
CA ALA A 76 11.25 -2.05 6.62
C ALA A 76 12.38 -2.04 5.55
N TYR A 77 12.02 -2.11 4.27
CA TYR A 77 12.97 -1.98 3.17
C TYR A 77 13.05 -0.53 2.68
N LEU A 78 14.16 -0.19 2.01
CA LEU A 78 14.34 1.15 1.46
C LEU A 78 13.86 1.20 0.00
N THR A 79 13.19 2.28 -0.35
CA THR A 79 12.89 2.64 -1.74
C THR A 79 13.38 4.06 -2.02
N ARG A 80 13.60 4.34 -3.30
CA ARG A 80 13.96 5.67 -3.77
C ARG A 80 12.92 6.09 -4.80
N THR A 81 12.33 7.26 -4.59
CA THR A 81 11.40 7.89 -5.53
C THR A 81 12.16 8.47 -6.71
N GLU A 82 11.45 8.79 -7.81
CA GLU A 82 12.05 9.43 -8.97
C GLU A 82 12.64 10.81 -8.65
N ASP A 83 12.02 11.53 -7.71
CA ASP A 83 12.51 12.84 -7.21
C ASP A 83 13.66 12.73 -6.19
N GLY A 84 14.14 11.50 -5.92
CA GLY A 84 15.36 11.26 -5.16
C GLY A 84 15.19 11.09 -3.65
N ARG A 85 13.97 11.21 -3.11
CA ARG A 85 13.66 10.93 -1.70
C ARG A 85 13.91 9.47 -1.35
N ILE A 86 14.25 9.22 -0.09
CA ILE A 86 14.45 7.87 0.45
C ILE A 86 13.27 7.55 1.36
N LEU A 87 12.54 6.49 1.01
CA LEU A 87 11.42 6.02 1.83
C LEU A 87 11.79 4.72 2.53
N LYS A 88 11.47 4.64 3.83
CA LYS A 88 11.43 3.37 4.55
C LYS A 88 10.02 2.80 4.43
N SER A 89 9.91 1.70 3.71
CA SER A 89 8.63 1.13 3.27
C SER A 89 8.36 -0.24 3.89
N SER A 90 7.08 -0.52 4.11
CA SER A 90 6.55 -1.85 4.42
C SER A 90 5.33 -2.13 3.54
N THR A 91 5.24 -3.32 2.98
CA THR A 91 4.11 -3.82 2.18
C THR A 91 3.55 -5.06 2.86
N LEU A 92 2.29 -4.97 3.30
CA LEU A 92 1.57 -6.04 3.96
C LEU A 92 0.48 -6.60 3.04
N TYR A 93 0.40 -7.93 2.95
CA TYR A 93 -0.54 -8.63 2.07
C TYR A 93 -1.73 -9.13 2.86
N ILE A 94 -2.85 -8.41 2.76
CA ILE A 94 -4.05 -8.71 3.53
C ILE A 94 -4.89 -9.75 2.78
N ARG A 95 -5.02 -10.92 3.39
CA ARG A 95 -5.75 -12.06 2.81
C ARG A 95 -7.22 -12.05 3.20
N ASP A 96 -8.04 -12.57 2.30
CA ASP A 96 -9.42 -12.96 2.60
C ASP A 96 -9.47 -14.32 3.29
N ASP A 97 -10.70 -14.76 3.59
CA ASP A 97 -10.94 -16.00 4.32
C ASP A 97 -10.62 -17.25 3.47
N ASN A 98 -10.41 -17.08 2.16
CA ASN A 98 -9.97 -18.13 1.24
C ASN A 98 -8.44 -18.13 1.03
N GLY A 99 -7.70 -17.27 1.74
CA GLY A 99 -6.25 -17.14 1.62
C GLY A 99 -5.77 -16.33 0.41
N LYS A 100 -6.68 -15.79 -0.41
CA LYS A 100 -6.33 -14.92 -1.54
C LYS A 100 -5.98 -13.52 -1.02
N ILE A 101 -5.00 -12.87 -1.63
CA ILE A 101 -4.64 -11.48 -1.32
C ILE A 101 -5.78 -10.58 -1.83
N ALA A 102 -6.50 -9.96 -0.89
CA ALA A 102 -7.61 -9.07 -1.17
C ALA A 102 -7.15 -7.61 -1.21
N TYR A 103 -6.26 -7.23 -0.28
CA TYR A 103 -5.71 -5.88 -0.22
C TYR A 103 -4.19 -5.91 -0.06
N ILE A 104 -3.55 -4.84 -0.51
CA ILE A 104 -2.17 -4.53 -0.14
C ILE A 104 -2.20 -3.26 0.68
N PHE A 105 -1.59 -3.31 1.87
CA PHE A 105 -1.47 -2.19 2.78
C PHE A 105 0.00 -1.77 2.82
N SER A 106 0.30 -0.60 2.28
CA SER A 106 1.66 -0.07 2.20
C SER A 106 1.84 1.10 3.14
N ILE A 107 2.94 1.11 3.89
CA ILE A 107 3.39 2.24 4.71
C ILE A 107 4.70 2.73 4.09
N ASN A 108 4.76 4.02 3.74
CA ASN A 108 5.91 4.66 3.12
C ASN A 108 6.29 5.89 3.95
N TYR A 109 7.41 5.82 4.66
CA TYR A 109 7.87 6.92 5.49
C TYR A 109 9.07 7.61 4.87
N ASP A 110 8.97 8.90 4.58
CA ASP A 110 10.08 9.71 4.09
C ASP A 110 11.14 9.91 5.19
N ILE A 111 12.34 9.39 4.94
CA ILE A 111 13.50 9.49 5.83
C ILE A 111 14.62 10.34 5.22
N THR A 112 14.32 11.13 4.19
CA THR A 112 15.28 12.05 3.58
C THR A 112 15.73 13.08 4.61
N ALA A 113 17.05 13.28 4.73
CA ALA A 113 17.68 14.20 5.68
C ALA A 113 17.67 15.65 5.17
#